data_AF-A0AAD8FN42-F1
#
_entry.id   AF-A0AAD8FN42-F1
#
_cell.length_a   1.000
_cell.length_b   1.000
_cell.length_c   1.000
_cell.angle_alpha   90.00
_cell.angle_beta   90.00
_cell.angle_gamma   90.00
#
_symmetry.space_group_name_H-M   'P 1'
#
loop_
_entity.id
_entity.type
_entity.pdbx_description
1 polymer ?
#
loop_
_entity_poly.entity_id
_entity_poly.type
_entity_poly.pdbx_seq_one_letter_code
_entity_poly.pdbx_strand_id
1 'polypeptide(L)'
;MSGAYSRTSGLIQRRTATVTNSTNESTNDEKEEKSSPDEDEDLDSKETRLTLMEEVLLLGLKDREGYTSFWNDCISSGLRGCILIELSLRGRIELEKAGMRRRSLTNRKVICKNDQPTGDVLLDEALRHIKETQPPETVQSWIEYLSGETWNPLKLRYQLRNVRERLAKNLVEKGVCTTEKQNFLLFDMTTHPLTDNVVKQRLIKRVQESVLNRWTNDAHRMDR
;
A
#
# COMPACT_ATOMS: atom_id res chain seq x y z
N MET A 1 -17.27 47.96 11.52
CA MET A 1 -15.82 48.22 11.59
C MET A 1 -15.11 47.01 11.05
N SER A 2 -14.63 47.12 9.81
CA SER A 2 -14.01 46.04 9.04
C SER A 2 -12.53 45.90 9.46
N GLY A 3 -12.15 44.74 9.99
CA GLY A 3 -10.77 44.42 10.34
C GLY A 3 -10.11 43.62 9.22
N ALA A 4 -9.35 44.32 8.37
CA ALA A 4 -8.46 43.72 7.39
C ALA A 4 -7.24 43.12 8.12
N TYR A 5 -6.96 41.82 7.90
CA TYR A 5 -5.69 41.22 8.28
C TYR A 5 -4.83 41.01 7.02
N SER A 6 -3.73 41.75 7.02
CA SER A 6 -2.63 41.73 6.07
C SER A 6 -2.04 40.33 5.90
N ARG A 7 -2.01 39.83 4.66
CA ARG A 7 -1.14 38.72 4.25
C ARG A 7 0.19 39.31 3.80
N THR A 8 1.28 38.99 4.48
CA THR A 8 2.62 39.17 3.92
C THR A 8 3.54 38.01 4.28
N SER A 9 4.37 37.69 3.29
CA SER A 9 5.68 37.05 3.37
C SER A 9 5.76 35.53 3.33
N GLY A 10 6.39 35.04 2.26
CA GLY A 10 6.80 33.66 2.07
C GLY A 10 7.12 33.31 0.62
N LEU A 11 7.83 34.17 -0.12
CA LEU A 11 8.41 33.79 -1.41
C LEU A 11 9.54 32.78 -1.15
N ILE A 12 9.35 31.52 -1.54
CA ILE A 12 10.39 30.49 -1.48
C ILE A 12 11.21 30.59 -2.78
N GLN A 13 12.44 31.10 -2.64
CA GLN A 13 13.39 31.29 -3.71
C GLN A 13 14.08 29.95 -4.04
N ARG A 14 13.82 29.43 -5.24
CA ARG A 14 14.40 28.18 -5.77
C ARG A 14 15.88 28.41 -6.06
N ARG A 15 16.79 27.75 -5.33
CA ARG A 15 18.22 27.76 -5.62
C ARG A 15 18.54 26.76 -6.73
N THR A 16 18.95 27.28 -7.89
CA THR A 16 19.55 26.50 -8.99
C THR A 16 21.05 26.41 -8.72
N ALA A 17 21.59 25.20 -8.55
CA ALA A 17 23.02 24.99 -8.41
C ALA A 17 23.63 24.63 -9.78
N THR A 18 24.68 25.37 -10.11
CA THR A 18 25.45 25.39 -11.35
C THR A 18 26.36 24.17 -11.47
N VAL A 19 26.37 23.55 -12.65
CA VAL A 19 27.32 22.51 -13.05
C VAL A 19 28.73 23.10 -13.15
N THR A 20 29.70 22.54 -12.43
CA THR A 20 31.13 22.80 -12.64
C THR A 20 31.83 21.48 -12.95
N ASN A 21 32.54 21.47 -14.07
CA ASN A 21 33.26 20.34 -14.64
C ASN A 21 34.75 20.53 -14.29
N SER A 22 35.40 19.54 -13.68
CA SER A 22 36.86 19.53 -13.49
C SER A 22 37.37 18.09 -13.50
N THR A 23 38.31 17.85 -14.40
CA THR A 23 38.95 16.59 -14.75
C THR A 23 40.03 16.13 -13.76
N ASN A 24 40.05 14.81 -13.52
CA ASN A 24 41.14 13.86 -13.26
C ASN A 24 42.39 14.29 -12.45
N GLU A 25 42.67 13.51 -11.40
CA GLU A 25 43.96 12.80 -11.26
C GLU A 25 43.84 11.63 -10.27
N SER A 26 44.56 10.54 -10.57
CA SER A 26 44.45 9.20 -9.99
C SER A 26 45.42 8.98 -8.83
N THR A 27 45.02 8.24 -7.79
CA THR A 27 45.92 7.35 -7.04
C THR A 27 45.16 6.28 -6.25
N ASN A 28 45.83 5.15 -6.08
CA ASN A 28 45.32 3.79 -5.85
C ASN A 28 44.95 3.43 -4.40
N ASP A 29 44.08 2.40 -4.32
CA ASP A 29 43.97 1.32 -3.33
C ASP A 29 43.58 1.66 -1.88
N GLU A 30 42.36 1.28 -1.48
CA GLU A 30 42.12 0.28 -0.41
C GLU A 30 40.62 -0.06 -0.28
N LYS A 31 40.36 -1.33 0.07
CA LYS A 31 39.05 -2.01 0.04
C LYS A 31 38.12 -1.54 1.17
N GLU A 32 36.95 -1.02 0.82
CA GLU A 32 35.75 -1.12 1.65
C GLU A 32 34.56 -1.45 0.73
N GLU A 33 34.05 -2.69 0.85
CA GLU A 33 32.75 -3.08 0.28
C GLU A 33 31.63 -2.34 1.03
N LYS A 34 31.39 -1.08 0.64
CA LYS A 34 30.12 -0.42 0.89
C LYS A 34 29.11 -1.04 -0.06
N SER A 35 28.27 -1.92 0.50
CA SER A 35 27.00 -2.29 -0.12
C SER A 35 26.26 -1.01 -0.51
N SER A 36 26.26 -0.71 -1.80
CA SER A 36 25.38 0.27 -2.42
C SER A 36 23.95 -0.02 -1.95
N PRO A 37 23.24 0.94 -1.34
CA PRO A 37 21.79 0.83 -1.30
C PRO A 37 21.32 0.74 -2.74
N ASP A 38 20.44 -0.21 -3.04
CA ASP A 38 19.80 -0.35 -4.34
C ASP A 38 19.19 1.01 -4.75
N GLU A 39 19.91 1.76 -5.59
CA GLU A 39 19.41 2.96 -6.28
C GLU A 39 18.51 2.50 -7.44
N ASP A 40 17.42 1.82 -7.11
CA ASP A 40 16.28 1.58 -8.02
C ASP A 40 15.13 2.58 -7.70
N GLU A 41 15.41 3.70 -7.05
CA GLU A 41 14.37 4.68 -6.64
C GLU A 41 13.93 5.66 -7.75
N ASP A 42 14.55 5.67 -8.93
CA ASP A 42 14.32 6.73 -9.94
C ASP A 42 13.74 6.27 -11.29
N LEU A 43 13.26 5.03 -11.40
CA LEU A 43 12.70 4.49 -12.65
C LEU A 43 11.18 4.62 -12.84
N ASP A 44 10.44 5.27 -11.93
CA ASP A 44 9.05 5.66 -12.24
C ASP A 44 8.50 6.87 -11.46
N SER A 45 9.14 8.04 -11.60
CA SER A 45 8.65 9.30 -11.00
C SER A 45 7.37 9.86 -11.67
N LYS A 46 6.73 9.11 -12.58
CA LYS A 46 5.48 9.50 -13.25
C LYS A 46 4.32 8.51 -13.06
N GLU A 47 4.53 7.33 -12.49
CA GLU A 47 3.47 6.37 -12.24
C GLU A 47 2.62 6.77 -11.04
N THR A 48 1.32 6.55 -11.21
CA THR A 48 0.38 6.55 -10.11
C THR A 48 0.73 5.42 -9.14
N ARG A 49 1.27 5.78 -7.98
CA ARG A 49 1.62 4.81 -6.93
C ARG A 49 0.37 4.29 -6.22
N LEU A 50 0.09 3.00 -6.40
CA LEU A 50 -0.98 2.29 -5.71
C LEU A 50 -0.47 1.57 -4.46
N THR A 51 -1.33 1.43 -3.46
CA THR A 51 -1.10 0.52 -2.33
C THR A 51 -1.44 -0.91 -2.75
N LEU A 52 -0.90 -1.90 -2.06
CA LEU A 52 -1.23 -3.30 -2.34
C LEU A 52 -2.74 -3.58 -2.22
N MET A 53 -3.43 -2.92 -1.29
CA MET A 53 -4.88 -3.02 -1.15
C MET A 53 -5.62 -2.51 -2.39
N GLU A 54 -5.17 -1.39 -2.95
CA GLU A 54 -5.77 -0.78 -4.15
C GLU A 54 -5.52 -1.63 -5.40
N GLU A 55 -4.33 -2.21 -5.54
CA GLU A 55 -4.02 -3.11 -6.65
C GLU A 55 -4.89 -4.38 -6.61
N VAL A 56 -5.02 -5.00 -5.42
CA VAL A 56 -5.91 -6.16 -5.25
C VAL A 56 -7.36 -5.80 -5.56
N LEU A 57 -7.83 -4.63 -5.12
CA LEU A 57 -9.17 -4.15 -5.47
C LEU A 57 -9.31 -3.97 -6.99
N LEU A 58 -8.33 -3.34 -7.63
CA LEU A 58 -8.32 -3.03 -9.06
C LEU A 58 -8.38 -4.28 -9.95
N LEU A 59 -7.71 -5.37 -9.53
CA LEU A 59 -7.81 -6.68 -10.21
C LEU A 59 -9.25 -7.23 -10.17
N GLY A 60 -9.99 -6.99 -9.09
CA GLY A 60 -11.37 -7.44 -8.93
C GLY A 60 -12.44 -6.53 -9.53
N LEU A 61 -12.10 -5.27 -9.84
CA LEU A 61 -13.03 -4.28 -10.41
C LEU A 61 -13.42 -4.63 -11.83
N LYS A 62 -14.69 -4.41 -12.18
CA LYS A 62 -15.14 -4.42 -13.58
C LYS A 62 -14.97 -3.03 -14.19
N ASP A 63 -14.42 -2.99 -15.40
CA ASP A 63 -13.96 -1.75 -16.04
C ASP A 63 -15.08 -0.70 -16.18
N ARG A 64 -16.26 -1.12 -16.69
CA ARG A 64 -17.39 -0.20 -16.96
C ARG A 64 -18.33 -0.01 -15.77
N GLU A 65 -18.45 -1.04 -14.94
CA GLU A 65 -19.45 -1.08 -13.88
C GLU A 65 -18.94 -0.41 -12.59
N GLY A 66 -17.62 -0.34 -12.40
CA GLY A 66 -17.02 0.37 -11.26
C GLY A 66 -17.25 -0.30 -9.91
N TYR A 67 -17.74 -1.54 -9.91
CA TYR A 67 -17.83 -2.39 -8.73
C TYR A 67 -17.05 -3.69 -8.91
N THR A 68 -16.64 -4.28 -7.79
CA THR A 68 -15.91 -5.55 -7.76
C THR A 68 -16.83 -6.69 -8.17
N SER A 69 -16.35 -7.60 -9.03
CA SER A 69 -17.14 -8.73 -9.54
C SER A 69 -17.67 -9.64 -8.43
N PHE A 70 -16.87 -9.85 -7.39
CA PHE A 70 -17.25 -10.59 -6.20
C PHE A 70 -16.50 -9.98 -5.01
N TRP A 71 -17.22 -9.45 -4.02
CA TRP A 71 -16.65 -9.08 -2.72
C TRP A 71 -17.06 -10.16 -1.71
N ASN A 72 -16.09 -10.83 -1.10
CA ASN A 72 -16.31 -11.92 -0.15
C ASN A 72 -15.36 -11.83 1.03
N ASP A 73 -15.54 -12.70 2.02
CA ASP A 73 -14.74 -12.71 3.26
C ASP A 73 -13.25 -13.03 3.00
N CYS A 74 -12.93 -13.79 1.94
CA CYS A 74 -11.53 -14.05 1.56
C CYS A 74 -10.84 -12.78 1.06
N ILE A 75 -11.50 -11.96 0.25
CA ILE A 75 -10.97 -10.67 -0.20
C ILE A 75 -10.88 -9.72 0.99
N SER A 76 -11.92 -9.72 1.84
CA SER A 76 -11.99 -8.94 3.07
C SER A 76 -10.77 -9.19 3.96
N SER A 77 -10.47 -10.45 4.30
CA SER A 77 -9.30 -10.83 5.13
C SER A 77 -7.98 -10.61 4.40
N GLY A 78 -7.91 -10.93 3.10
CA GLY A 78 -6.73 -10.71 2.25
C GLY A 78 -6.28 -9.25 2.23
N LEU A 79 -7.22 -8.29 2.17
CA LEU A 79 -6.91 -6.86 2.23
C LEU A 79 -6.31 -6.44 3.58
N ARG A 80 -6.70 -7.07 4.70
CA ARG A 80 -6.08 -6.81 6.01
C ARG A 80 -4.66 -7.36 6.06
N GLY A 81 -4.43 -8.51 5.43
CA GLY A 81 -3.07 -9.00 5.18
C GLY A 81 -2.24 -8.00 4.37
N CYS A 82 -2.81 -7.43 3.30
CA CYS A 82 -2.16 -6.42 2.48
C CYS A 82 -1.79 -5.16 3.30
N ILE A 83 -2.65 -4.72 4.22
CA ILE A 83 -2.37 -3.59 5.12
C ILE A 83 -1.10 -3.86 5.96
N LEU A 84 -0.98 -5.06 6.55
CA LEU A 84 0.20 -5.42 7.34
C LEU A 84 1.46 -5.50 6.46
N ILE A 85 1.35 -6.09 5.27
CA ILE A 85 2.47 -6.16 4.31
C ILE A 85 2.91 -4.76 3.90
N GLU A 86 1.97 -3.90 3.51
CA GLU A 86 2.23 -2.53 3.07
C GLU A 86 2.87 -1.68 4.18
N LEU A 87 2.40 -1.80 5.42
CA LEU A 87 3.05 -1.16 6.58
C LEU A 87 4.47 -1.67 6.79
N SER A 88 4.72 -2.97 6.59
CA SER A 88 6.05 -3.56 6.71
C SER A 88 6.99 -3.05 5.61
N LEU A 89 6.52 -2.99 4.36
CA LEU A 89 7.29 -2.46 3.22
C LEU A 89 7.61 -0.97 3.39
N ARG A 90 6.73 -0.20 4.04
CA ARG A 90 6.98 1.20 4.43
C ARG A 90 7.81 1.36 5.70
N GLY A 91 8.34 0.26 6.26
CA GLY A 91 9.18 0.27 7.46
C GLY A 91 8.46 0.74 8.73
N ARG A 92 7.13 0.68 8.78
CA ARG A 92 6.32 1.10 9.94
C ARG A 92 6.23 0.02 11.00
N ILE A 93 6.13 -1.24 10.58
CA ILE A 93 6.03 -2.40 11.47
C ILE A 93 7.06 -3.46 11.10
N GLU A 94 7.39 -4.32 12.06
CA GLU A 94 8.22 -5.51 11.85
C GLU A 94 7.75 -6.67 12.73
N LEU A 95 8.22 -7.88 12.44
CA LEU A 95 7.95 -9.03 13.30
C LEU A 95 8.97 -9.09 14.45
N GLU A 96 8.51 -9.45 15.65
CA GLU A 96 9.37 -9.71 16.81
C GLU A 96 10.53 -10.63 16.41
N LYS A 97 11.77 -10.35 16.84
CA LYS A 97 12.94 -11.16 16.47
C LYS A 97 12.72 -12.65 16.76
N ALA A 98 13.27 -13.51 15.91
CA ALA A 98 13.20 -14.95 16.13
C ALA A 98 13.87 -15.30 17.46
N GLY A 99 13.11 -15.91 18.38
CA GLY A 99 13.65 -16.42 19.64
C GLY A 99 14.27 -17.81 19.49
N MET A 100 14.78 -18.37 20.59
CA MET A 100 15.36 -19.72 20.63
C MET A 100 14.38 -20.80 20.14
N ARG A 101 13.07 -20.62 20.38
CA ARG A 101 12.03 -21.49 19.85
C ARG A 101 11.53 -20.94 18.52
N ARG A 102 11.70 -21.71 17.43
CA ARG A 102 11.13 -21.37 16.13
C ARG A 102 9.59 -21.33 16.25
N ARG A 103 9.01 -20.17 15.92
CA ARG A 103 7.56 -19.98 15.74
C ARG A 103 7.27 -19.83 14.26
N SER A 104 6.07 -20.20 13.83
CA SER A 104 5.60 -19.83 12.49
C SER A 104 5.56 -18.30 12.36
N LEU A 105 5.71 -17.79 11.14
CA LEU A 105 5.68 -16.34 10.89
C LEU A 105 4.36 -15.71 11.34
N THR A 106 3.25 -16.41 11.17
CA THR A 106 1.90 -15.95 11.57
C THR A 106 1.72 -15.83 13.09
N ASN A 107 2.47 -16.62 13.87
CA ASN A 107 2.42 -16.62 15.33
C ASN A 107 3.45 -15.67 15.97
N ARG A 108 4.22 -14.94 15.16
CA ARG A 108 5.12 -13.89 15.65
C ARG A 108 4.33 -12.62 15.90
N LYS A 109 4.73 -11.89 16.95
CA LYS A 109 4.14 -10.59 17.28
C LYS A 109 4.54 -9.52 16.28
N VAL A 110 3.61 -8.62 15.98
CA VAL A 110 3.84 -7.42 15.18
C VAL A 110 4.27 -6.29 16.12
N ILE A 111 5.40 -5.65 15.80
CA ILE A 111 6.01 -4.58 16.57
C ILE A 111 5.96 -3.29 15.75
N CYS A 112 5.53 -2.19 16.37
CA CYS A 112 5.62 -0.86 15.77
C CYS A 112 7.07 -0.38 15.80
N LYS A 113 7.64 -0.11 14.63
CA LYS A 113 9.02 0.38 14.46
C LYS A 113 9.06 1.89 14.26
N ASN A 114 8.12 2.42 13.47
CA ASN A 114 8.02 3.82 13.14
C ASN A 114 6.54 4.21 13.06
N ASP A 115 6.14 5.25 13.79
CA ASP A 115 4.77 5.71 13.92
C ASP A 115 4.42 6.91 13.02
N GLN A 116 5.35 7.34 12.15
CA GLN A 116 5.09 8.41 11.21
C GLN A 116 3.93 8.03 10.27
N PRO A 117 3.01 8.97 9.99
CA PRO A 117 1.91 8.70 9.07
C PRO A 117 2.43 8.29 7.69
N THR A 118 1.63 7.49 7.02
CA THR A 118 1.89 6.97 5.68
C THR A 118 1.17 7.79 4.60
N GLY A 119 0.20 8.62 5.01
CA GLY A 119 -0.67 9.38 4.10
C GLY A 119 -1.87 8.58 3.58
N ASP A 120 -1.96 7.29 3.91
CA ASP A 120 -3.13 6.45 3.62
C ASP A 120 -3.94 6.24 4.89
N VAL A 121 -5.24 6.57 4.84
CA VAL A 121 -6.11 6.57 6.01
C VAL A 121 -6.25 5.17 6.63
N LEU A 122 -6.27 4.10 5.83
CA LEU A 122 -6.42 2.72 6.33
C LEU A 122 -5.13 2.26 7.01
N LEU A 123 -3.98 2.53 6.39
CA LEU A 123 -2.68 2.21 6.97
C LEU A 123 -2.46 2.98 8.28
N ASP A 124 -2.80 4.27 8.31
CA ASP A 124 -2.59 5.12 9.48
C ASP A 124 -3.53 4.75 10.64
N GLU A 125 -4.74 4.29 10.35
CA GLU A 125 -5.66 3.75 11.35
C GLU A 125 -5.17 2.42 11.94
N ALA A 126 -4.73 1.50 11.09
CA ALA A 126 -4.15 0.23 11.54
C ALA A 126 -2.87 0.46 12.37
N LEU A 127 -1.97 1.33 11.90
CA LEU A 127 -0.73 1.68 12.60
C LEU A 127 -1.01 2.27 13.99
N ARG A 128 -2.03 3.11 14.12
CA ARG A 128 -2.48 3.66 15.41
C ARG A 128 -2.90 2.55 16.37
N HIS A 129 -3.74 1.61 15.91
CA HIS A 129 -4.16 0.48 16.75
C HIS A 129 -2.97 -0.39 17.19
N ILE A 130 -2.02 -0.65 16.29
CA ILE A 130 -0.81 -1.43 16.57
C ILE A 130 0.04 -0.73 17.64
N LYS A 131 0.28 0.57 17.48
CA LYS A 131 1.05 1.38 18.44
C LYS A 131 0.43 1.40 19.84
N GLU A 132 -0.88 1.54 19.93
CA GLU A 132 -1.59 1.68 21.21
C GLU A 132 -1.80 0.34 21.94
N THR A 133 -1.51 -0.80 21.29
CA THR A 133 -1.76 -2.12 21.84
C THR A 133 -0.54 -2.66 22.59
N GLN A 134 -0.69 -2.79 23.91
CA GLN A 134 0.27 -3.47 24.78
C GLN A 134 -0.47 -4.56 25.61
N PRO A 135 0.05 -5.81 25.67
CA PRO A 135 1.22 -6.33 24.98
C PRO A 135 1.03 -6.44 23.46
N PRO A 136 2.12 -6.53 22.66
CA PRO A 136 2.02 -6.70 21.22
C PRO A 136 1.35 -8.03 20.84
N GLU A 137 0.61 -7.98 19.74
CA GLU A 137 -0.26 -9.06 19.26
C GLU A 137 0.32 -9.74 18.01
N THR A 138 -0.13 -10.97 17.75
CA THR A 138 0.35 -11.77 16.61
C THR A 138 -0.18 -11.26 15.27
N VAL A 139 0.47 -11.64 14.16
CA VAL A 139 -0.04 -11.36 12.81
C VAL A 139 -1.47 -11.88 12.64
N GLN A 140 -1.75 -13.10 13.11
CA GLN A 140 -3.08 -13.68 13.06
C GLN A 140 -4.10 -12.84 13.84
N SER A 141 -3.79 -12.47 15.09
CA SER A 141 -4.65 -11.61 15.91
C SER A 141 -4.98 -10.29 15.19
N TRP A 142 -3.99 -9.65 14.55
CA TRP A 142 -4.21 -8.40 13.84
C TRP A 142 -5.16 -8.54 12.65
N ILE A 143 -5.06 -9.63 11.89
CA ILE A 143 -5.99 -9.88 10.78
C ILE A 143 -7.42 -10.03 11.32
N GLU A 144 -7.62 -10.81 12.38
CA GLU A 144 -8.93 -10.99 13.02
C GLU A 144 -9.48 -9.65 13.55
N TYR A 145 -8.64 -8.84 14.19
CA TYR A 145 -9.05 -7.57 14.80
C TYR A 145 -9.46 -6.54 13.74
N LEU A 146 -8.64 -6.36 12.70
CA LEU A 146 -8.91 -5.41 11.62
C LEU A 146 -10.08 -5.86 10.73
N SER A 147 -10.39 -7.16 10.71
CA SER A 147 -11.55 -7.73 10.01
C SER A 147 -12.83 -7.67 10.85
N GLY A 148 -12.70 -7.57 12.18
CA GLY A 148 -13.82 -7.60 13.12
C GLY A 148 -14.31 -9.02 13.45
N GLU A 149 -13.44 -10.01 13.30
CA GLU A 149 -13.72 -11.44 13.55
C GLU A 149 -13.41 -11.84 15.01
N THR A 150 -12.94 -10.90 15.83
CA THR A 150 -12.62 -11.14 17.22
C THR A 150 -13.85 -11.14 18.13
N TRP A 151 -13.83 -12.03 19.12
CA TRP A 151 -14.84 -12.08 20.18
C TRP A 151 -14.49 -11.19 21.39
N ASN A 152 -13.34 -10.52 21.41
CA ASN A 152 -12.93 -9.66 22.52
C ASN A 152 -13.63 -8.29 22.42
N PRO A 153 -14.55 -7.93 23.35
CA PRO A 153 -15.32 -6.69 23.27
C PRO A 153 -14.45 -5.44 23.24
N LEU A 154 -13.30 -5.46 23.91
CA LEU A 154 -12.37 -4.34 23.94
C LEU A 154 -11.69 -4.14 22.58
N LYS A 155 -11.52 -5.20 21.79
CA LYS A 155 -10.81 -5.16 20.49
C LYS A 155 -11.75 -5.00 19.30
N LEU A 156 -13.07 -5.11 19.48
CA LEU A 156 -14.07 -4.86 18.44
C LEU A 156 -13.91 -3.49 17.75
N ARG A 157 -13.44 -2.48 18.48
CA ARG A 157 -13.21 -1.13 17.94
C ARG A 157 -12.06 -1.06 16.92
N TYR A 158 -11.24 -2.10 16.79
CA TYR A 158 -10.13 -2.14 15.84
C TYR A 158 -10.55 -2.52 14.42
N GLN A 159 -11.81 -2.92 14.24
CA GLN A 159 -12.33 -3.27 12.93
C GLN A 159 -12.24 -2.06 11.99
N LEU A 160 -11.54 -2.24 10.87
CA LEU A 160 -11.52 -1.25 9.80
C LEU A 160 -12.85 -1.32 9.05
N ARG A 161 -13.59 -0.21 9.09
CA ARG A 161 -14.90 -0.07 8.47
C ARG A 161 -14.80 0.61 7.11
N ASN A 162 -15.78 0.30 6.26
CA ASN A 162 -15.97 0.89 4.94
C ASN A 162 -14.69 0.82 4.08
N VAL A 163 -13.96 -0.29 4.20
CA VAL A 163 -12.65 -0.47 3.54
C VAL A 163 -12.80 -0.34 2.03
N ARG A 164 -13.83 -0.96 1.45
CA ARG A 164 -14.09 -0.93 0.02
C ARG A 164 -14.33 0.50 -0.48
N GLU A 165 -15.19 1.25 0.21
CA GLU A 165 -15.54 2.62 -0.14
C GLU A 165 -14.34 3.56 -0.01
N ARG A 166 -13.52 3.37 1.03
CA ARG A 166 -12.29 4.14 1.24
C ARG A 166 -11.25 3.86 0.16
N LEU A 167 -11.06 2.60 -0.22
CA LEU A 167 -10.17 2.23 -1.31
C LEU A 167 -10.66 2.77 -2.66
N ALA A 168 -11.97 2.72 -2.93
CA ALA A 168 -12.54 3.32 -4.14
C ALA A 168 -12.31 4.84 -4.17
N LYS A 169 -12.50 5.52 -3.03
CA LYS A 169 -12.21 6.95 -2.90
C LYS A 169 -10.73 7.26 -3.21
N ASN A 170 -9.80 6.48 -2.67
CA ASN A 170 -8.38 6.66 -2.97
C ASN A 170 -8.08 6.49 -4.48
N LEU A 171 -8.67 5.48 -5.13
CA LEU A 171 -8.51 5.25 -6.56
C LEU A 171 -9.05 6.42 -7.40
N VAL A 172 -10.14 7.07 -6.94
CA VAL A 172 -10.67 8.31 -7.55
C VAL A 172 -9.73 9.48 -7.33
N GLU A 173 -9.23 9.69 -6.10
CA GLU A 173 -8.27 10.77 -5.79
C GLU A 173 -6.96 10.64 -6.58
N LYS A 174 -6.60 9.40 -6.95
CA LYS A 174 -5.44 9.08 -7.79
C LYS A 174 -5.73 9.11 -9.31
N GLY A 175 -6.96 9.40 -9.72
CA GLY A 175 -7.35 9.48 -11.13
C GLY A 175 -7.48 8.15 -11.87
N VAL A 176 -7.41 7.02 -11.16
CA VAL A 176 -7.57 5.67 -11.75
C VAL A 176 -9.04 5.36 -12.02
N CYS A 177 -9.92 5.81 -11.13
CA CYS A 177 -11.37 5.74 -11.28
C CYS A 177 -11.98 7.15 -11.33
N THR A 178 -13.20 7.26 -11.84
CA THR A 178 -14.03 8.46 -11.70
C THR A 178 -15.19 8.20 -10.75
N THR A 179 -16.00 9.22 -10.46
CA THR A 179 -17.27 9.05 -9.76
C THR A 179 -18.40 9.37 -10.72
N GLU A 180 -19.27 8.39 -10.96
CA GLU A 180 -20.44 8.52 -11.81
C GLU A 180 -21.71 8.20 -11.01
N LYS A 181 -22.73 9.02 -11.22
CA LYS A 181 -24.07 8.82 -10.67
C LYS A 181 -24.92 8.12 -11.70
N GLN A 182 -25.24 6.85 -11.46
CA GLN A 182 -26.18 6.08 -12.28
C GLN A 182 -27.59 6.26 -11.73
N ASN A 183 -28.49 6.78 -12.54
CA ASN A 183 -29.89 6.98 -12.15
C ASN A 183 -30.68 5.72 -12.48
N PHE A 184 -31.24 5.07 -11.47
CA PHE A 184 -32.23 4.02 -11.61
C PHE A 184 -33.63 4.62 -11.44
N LEU A 185 -34.65 3.86 -11.84
CA LEU A 185 -36.05 4.34 -11.82
C LEU A 185 -36.50 4.85 -10.43
N LEU A 186 -35.95 4.29 -9.34
CA LEU A 186 -36.38 4.56 -7.97
C LEU A 186 -35.29 5.14 -7.05
N PHE A 187 -34.04 5.16 -7.49
CA PHE A 187 -32.90 5.60 -6.70
C PHE A 187 -31.72 5.92 -7.60
N ASP A 188 -30.74 6.61 -7.04
CA ASP A 188 -29.49 6.85 -7.71
C ASP A 188 -28.37 6.05 -7.02
N MET A 189 -27.49 5.45 -7.81
CA MET A 189 -26.34 4.70 -7.33
C MET A 189 -25.07 5.42 -7.73
N THR A 190 -24.18 5.62 -6.76
CA THR A 190 -22.82 6.11 -7.05
C THR A 190 -21.96 4.92 -7.46
N THR A 191 -21.27 5.04 -8.59
CA THR A 191 -20.38 4.03 -9.15
C THR A 191 -19.01 4.64 -9.43
N HIS A 192 -17.98 3.78 -9.45
CA HIS A 192 -16.60 4.20 -9.64
C HIS A 192 -15.95 3.52 -10.85
N PRO A 193 -16.40 3.80 -12.09
CA PRO A 193 -15.87 3.17 -13.27
C PRO A 193 -14.40 3.53 -13.50
N LEU A 194 -13.69 2.64 -14.18
CA LEU A 194 -12.27 2.79 -14.46
C LEU A 194 -12.06 3.84 -15.56
N THR A 195 -11.24 4.85 -15.29
CA THR A 195 -10.86 5.87 -16.28
C THR A 195 -9.53 5.51 -16.94
N ASP A 196 -8.56 5.05 -16.14
CA ASP A 196 -7.25 4.65 -16.63
C ASP A 196 -7.14 3.12 -16.74
N ASN A 197 -7.42 2.60 -17.93
CA ASN A 197 -7.25 1.16 -18.19
C ASN A 197 -5.77 0.77 -18.28
N VAL A 198 -4.85 1.70 -18.57
CA VAL A 198 -3.42 1.40 -18.72
C VAL A 198 -2.84 0.90 -17.40
N VAL A 199 -3.20 1.54 -16.28
CA VAL A 199 -2.76 1.11 -14.94
C VAL A 199 -3.20 -0.32 -14.64
N LYS A 200 -4.46 -0.66 -14.93
CA LYS A 200 -4.99 -2.01 -14.71
C LYS A 200 -4.33 -3.04 -15.64
N GLN A 201 -4.15 -2.73 -16.93
CA GLN A 201 -3.48 -3.63 -17.88
C GLN A 201 -2.03 -3.88 -17.48
N ARG A 202 -1.30 -2.86 -17.02
CA ARG A 202 0.07 -3.00 -16.53
C ARG A 202 0.13 -3.88 -15.29
N LEU A 203 -0.79 -3.69 -14.35
CA LEU A 203 -0.90 -4.54 -13.17
C LEU A 203 -1.15 -6.01 -13.55
N ILE A 204 -2.11 -6.27 -14.45
CA ILE A 204 -2.40 -7.61 -14.95
C ILE A 204 -1.15 -8.22 -15.60
N LYS A 205 -0.45 -7.46 -16.46
CA LYS A 205 0.78 -7.91 -17.11
C LYS A 205 1.86 -8.27 -16.09
N ARG A 206 2.08 -7.44 -15.06
CA ARG A 206 3.06 -7.73 -13.99
C ARG A 206 2.73 -9.01 -13.23
N VAL A 207 1.44 -9.25 -12.94
CA VAL A 207 0.98 -10.49 -12.31
C VAL A 207 1.20 -11.69 -13.23
N GLN A 208 0.83 -11.57 -14.51
CA GLN A 208 1.03 -12.62 -15.51
C GLN A 208 2.51 -12.99 -15.66
N GLU A 209 3.39 -12.01 -15.80
CA GLU A 209 4.83 -12.23 -15.88
C GLU A 209 5.37 -12.90 -14.62
N SER A 210 4.95 -12.45 -13.43
CA SER A 210 5.40 -13.04 -12.16
C SER A 210 5.02 -14.53 -12.02
N VAL A 211 3.87 -14.94 -12.56
CA VAL A 211 3.37 -16.33 -12.49
C VAL A 211 3.89 -17.18 -13.66
N LEU A 212 3.96 -16.62 -14.87
CA LEU A 212 4.22 -17.36 -16.11
C LEU A 212 5.68 -17.33 -16.55
N ASN A 213 6.53 -16.43 -16.04
CA ASN A 213 7.94 -16.36 -16.47
C ASN A 213 8.74 -17.64 -16.19
N ARG A 214 8.30 -18.46 -15.23
CA ARG A 214 8.87 -19.78 -14.94
C ARG A 214 8.02 -20.95 -15.44
N TRP A 215 6.88 -20.65 -16.08
CA TRP A 215 5.98 -21.67 -16.60
C TRP A 215 6.54 -22.23 -17.90
N THR A 216 7.07 -23.45 -17.84
CA THR A 216 7.50 -24.20 -19.01
C THR A 216 6.26 -24.82 -19.68
N ASN A 217 6.07 -24.62 -20.99
CA ASN A 217 4.98 -25.25 -21.75
C ASN A 217 5.10 -26.78 -21.84
N ASP A 218 6.21 -27.35 -21.36
CA ASP A 218 6.49 -28.78 -21.34
C ASP A 218 6.34 -29.29 -19.91
N ALA A 219 5.19 -29.92 -19.61
CA ALA A 219 4.85 -30.41 -18.28
C ALA A 219 5.90 -31.41 -17.73
N HIS A 220 6.69 -32.03 -18.60
CA HIS A 220 7.78 -32.94 -18.22
C HIS A 220 9.04 -32.22 -17.71
N ARG A 221 9.13 -30.90 -17.87
CA ARG A 221 10.25 -30.06 -17.43
C ARG A 221 9.95 -29.24 -16.16
N MET A 222 8.79 -29.45 -15.54
CA MET A 222 8.54 -28.89 -14.22
C MET A 222 9.34 -29.68 -13.19
N ASP A 223 10.18 -29.00 -12.41
CA ASP A 223 10.85 -29.61 -11.25
C ASP A 223 9.78 -30.24 -10.33
N ARG A 224 9.98 -31.51 -9.98
CA ARG A 224 9.08 -32.27 -9.09
C ARG A 224 9.24 -31.84 -7.64
#